data_AF-A0A5B6YFL5-F1
#
_entry.id   AF-A0A5B6YFL5-F1
#
_cell.length_a   1.000
_cell.length_b   1.000
_cell.length_c   1.000
_cell.angle_alpha   90.00
_cell.angle_beta   90.00
_cell.angle_gamma   90.00
#
_symmetry.space_group_name_H-M   'P 1'
#
loop_
_entity.id
_entity.type
_entity.pdbx_description
1 polymer ?
#
loop_
_entity_poly.entity_id
_entity_poly.type
_entity_poly.pdbx_seq_one_letter_code
_entity_poly.pdbx_strand_id
1 'polypeptide(L)' 'YLPTGPELAQSAQLIDISGEKMKLLLDFPTAGEPHYAQAIPANLIEPKSLKFHRLAESTHPEGVKSEAETGIRREGKQV' A
#
# COMPACT_ATOMS: atom_id res chain seq x y z
N TYR A 1 -22.21 2.35 -10.86
CA TYR A 1 -22.01 1.20 -9.95
C TYR A 1 -23.34 0.76 -9.38
N LEU A 2 -23.42 -0.44 -8.77
CA LEU A 2 -24.59 -0.78 -7.96
C LEU A 2 -24.72 0.22 -6.81
N PRO A 3 -25.94 0.59 -6.40
CA PRO A 3 -26.15 1.50 -5.28
C PRO A 3 -25.67 0.85 -3.98
N THR A 4 -24.82 1.54 -3.22
CA THR A 4 -24.19 1.03 -1.98
C THR A 4 -24.68 1.72 -0.71
N GLY A 5 -25.74 2.53 -0.80
CA GLY A 5 -26.28 3.33 0.30
C GLY A 5 -26.24 4.82 0.00
N PRO A 6 -26.40 5.68 1.02
CA PRO A 6 -26.44 7.13 0.86
C PRO A 6 -25.12 7.74 0.37
N GLU A 7 -24.00 7.12 0.73
CA GLU A 7 -22.67 7.50 0.26
C GLU A 7 -22.28 6.62 -0.92
N LEU A 8 -22.06 7.26 -2.07
CA LEU A 8 -21.68 6.59 -3.31
C LEU A 8 -20.18 6.73 -3.55
N ALA A 9 -19.59 5.74 -4.22
CA ALA A 9 -18.22 5.83 -4.68
C ALA A 9 -18.08 6.86 -5.80
N GLN A 10 -16.94 7.57 -5.82
CA GLN A 10 -16.58 8.49 -6.90
C GLN A 10 -16.02 7.70 -8.09
N SER A 11 -16.42 8.08 -9.31
CA SER A 11 -15.92 7.44 -10.53
C SER A 11 -14.52 7.95 -10.87
N ALA A 12 -13.58 7.03 -11.05
CA ALA A 12 -12.31 7.29 -11.69
C ALA A 12 -12.26 6.57 -13.04
N GLN A 13 -11.94 7.29 -14.10
CA GLN A 13 -12.00 6.79 -15.47
C GLN A 13 -10.60 6.70 -16.08
N LEU A 14 -10.23 5.52 -16.57
CA LEU A 14 -9.03 5.33 -17.37
C LEU A 14 -9.39 5.55 -18.84
N ILE A 15 -8.82 6.60 -19.43
CA ILE A 15 -9.04 6.98 -20.82
C ILE A 15 -7.73 6.77 -21.59
N ASP A 16 -7.76 5.93 -22.62
CA ASP A 16 -6.66 5.79 -23.58
C ASP A 16 -6.65 6.98 -24.54
N ILE A 17 -5.52 7.67 -24.56
CA ILE A 17 -5.25 8.85 -25.38
C ILE A 17 -4.12 8.60 -26.39
N SER A 18 -3.73 7.34 -26.64
CA SER A 18 -2.61 6.98 -27.51
C SER A 18 -2.91 7.11 -29.02
N GLY A 19 -4.19 7.10 -29.41
CA GLY A 19 -4.63 7.23 -30.80
C GLY A 19 -5.33 8.55 -31.10
N GLU A 20 -5.90 8.67 -32.30
CA GLU A 20 -6.57 9.90 -32.76
C GLU A 20 -7.87 10.23 -32.00
N LYS A 21 -8.51 9.23 -31.41
CA LYS A 21 -9.75 9.38 -30.64
C LYS A 21 -9.60 8.73 -29.28
N MET A 22 -9.94 9.50 -28.24
CA MET A 22 -9.95 9.01 -26.86
C MET A 22 -10.91 7.82 -26.71
N LYS A 23 -10.49 6.83 -25.93
CA LYS A 23 -11.31 5.64 -25.60
C LYS A 23 -11.40 5.47 -24.10
N LEU A 24 -12.61 5.47 -23.56
CA LEU A 24 -12.83 5.03 -22.18
C LEU A 24 -12.53 3.53 -22.09
N LEU A 25 -11.49 3.16 -21.35
CA LEU A 25 -11.08 1.77 -21.15
C LEU A 25 -11.71 1.15 -19.91
N LEU A 26 -11.77 1.93 -18.83
CA LEU A 26 -12.22 1.46 -17.53
C LEU A 26 -12.88 2.59 -16.75
N ASP A 27 -13.97 2.27 -16.07
CA ASP A 27 -14.58 3.10 -15.02
C ASP A 27 -14.51 2.28 -13.72
N PHE A 28 -13.83 2.80 -12.70
CA PHE A 28 -13.65 2.11 -11.42
C PHE A 28 -14.00 3.00 -10.21
N PRO A 29 -14.61 2.42 -9.16
CA PRO A 29 -15.05 3.17 -7.99
C PRO A 29 -13.87 3.55 -7.10
N THR A 30 -13.89 4.76 -6.55
CA THR A 30 -12.94 5.29 -5.58
C THR A 30 -13.66 5.80 -4.33
N ALA A 31 -12.96 5.80 -3.20
CA ALA A 31 -13.47 6.28 -1.91
C ALA A 31 -12.77 7.57 -1.48
N GLY A 32 -13.46 8.42 -0.70
CA GLY A 32 -12.88 9.61 -0.09
C GLY A 32 -12.61 10.79 -1.04
N GLU A 33 -13.27 10.81 -2.19
CA GLU A 33 -13.21 11.89 -3.20
C GLU A 33 -11.78 12.35 -3.57
N PRO A 34 -10.96 11.49 -4.22
CA PRO A 34 -9.60 11.85 -4.58
C PRO A 34 -9.56 13.10 -5.47
N HIS A 35 -8.86 14.15 -5.03
CA HIS A 35 -8.77 15.43 -5.76
C HIS A 35 -7.64 15.50 -6.80
N TYR A 36 -6.63 14.64 -6.68
CA TYR A 36 -5.46 14.65 -7.55
C TYR A 36 -4.90 13.25 -7.73
N ALA A 37 -4.33 12.99 -8.91
CA ALA A 37 -3.62 11.76 -9.22
C ALA A 37 -2.38 12.08 -10.06
N GLN A 38 -1.35 11.25 -9.90
CA GLN A 38 -0.12 11.31 -10.70
C GLN A 38 0.31 9.90 -11.06
N ALA A 39 0.78 9.72 -12.30
CA ALA A 39 1.39 8.49 -12.76
C ALA A 39 2.91 8.69 -12.93
N ILE A 40 3.69 7.66 -12.59
CA ILE A 40 5.13 7.59 -12.82
C ILE A 40 5.50 6.21 -13.38
N PRO A 41 6.45 6.11 -14.31
CA PRO A 41 6.95 4.82 -14.78
C PRO A 41 7.44 3.93 -13.62
N ALA A 42 6.97 2.69 -13.58
CA ALA A 42 7.28 1.76 -12.48
C ALA A 42 8.78 1.52 -12.31
N ASN A 43 9.54 1.48 -13.40
CA ASN A 43 10.99 1.28 -13.39
C ASN A 43 11.78 2.39 -12.67
N LEU A 44 11.18 3.56 -12.42
CA LEU A 44 11.81 4.63 -11.64
C LEU A 44 11.71 4.42 -10.12
N ILE A 45 10.76 3.58 -9.68
CA ILE A 45 10.44 3.33 -8.27
C ILE A 45 10.79 1.90 -7.85
N GLU A 46 10.54 0.90 -8.70
CA GLU A 46 10.76 -0.52 -8.39
C GLU A 46 12.15 -0.81 -7.79
N PRO A 47 13.28 -0.29 -8.33
CA PRO A 47 14.60 -0.56 -7.76
C PRO A 47 14.81 0.06 -6.36
N LYS A 48 13.98 1.03 -5.99
CA LYS A 48 14.04 1.78 -4.72
C LYS A 48 13.04 1.24 -3.68
N SER A 49 12.15 0.33 -4.07
CA SER A 49 11.17 -0.25 -3.16
C SER A 49 11.83 -1.20 -2.17
N LEU A 50 11.68 -0.91 -0.88
CA LEU A 50 12.16 -1.77 0.20
C LEU A 50 11.35 -3.08 0.22
N LYS A 51 12.02 -4.22 0.03
CA LYS A 51 11.36 -5.54 0.02
C LYS A 51 11.12 -6.09 1.42
N PHE A 52 12.08 -5.89 2.32
CA PHE A 52 12.01 -6.34 3.71
C PHE A 52 12.84 -5.40 4.57
N HIS A 53 12.40 -5.19 5.80
CA HIS A 53 13.24 -4.58 6.83
C HIS A 53 14.22 -5.64 7.34
N ARG A 54 15.51 -5.31 7.45
CA ARG A 54 16.48 -6.26 8.01
C ARG A 54 16.20 -6.41 9.50
N LEU A 55 16.00 -7.65 9.95
CA LEU A 55 15.74 -7.96 11.35
C LEU A 55 16.88 -7.46 12.26
N ALA A 56 18.13 -7.57 11.80
CA ALA A 56 19.31 -7.08 12.50
C ALA A 56 19.28 -5.56 12.80
N GLU A 57 18.55 -4.79 12.00
CA GLU A 57 18.38 -3.34 12.16
C GLU A 57 17.20 -2.97 13.06
N SER A 58 16.46 -3.94 13.60
CA SER A 58 15.36 -3.65 14.52
C SER A 58 15.86 -2.82 15.72
N THR A 59 15.17 -1.70 15.96
CA THR A 59 15.38 -0.82 17.12
C THR A 59 14.29 -1.02 18.18
N HIS A 60 13.39 -1.99 17.97
CA HIS A 60 12.34 -2.29 18.93
C HIS A 60 12.96 -2.77 20.25
N PRO A 61 12.53 -2.27 21.42
CA PRO A 61 13.12 -2.64 22.72
C PRO A 61 13.11 -4.15 23.00
N GLU A 62 12.12 -4.85 22.45
CA GLU A 62 11.94 -6.31 22.57
C GLU A 62 12.22 -7.05 21.24
N GLY A 63 12.96 -6.41 20.33
CA GLY A 63 13.28 -7.01 19.03
C GLY A 63 14.24 -8.19 19.16
N VAL A 64 13.84 -9.35 18.62
CA VAL A 64 14.70 -10.53 18.47
C VAL A 64 15.42 -10.46 17.13
N LYS A 65 16.75 -10.47 17.11
CA LYS A 65 17.54 -10.31 15.86
C LYS A 65 18.04 -11.63 15.27
N SER A 66 17.99 -12.69 16.06
CA SER A 66 18.42 -14.04 15.68
C SER A 66 17.61 -15.09 16.45
N GLU A 67 17.57 -16.32 15.94
CA GLU A 67 16.88 -17.44 16.61
C GLU A 67 17.43 -17.68 18.03
N ALA A 68 18.73 -17.44 18.24
CA ALA A 68 19.38 -17.61 19.53
C ALA A 68 18.93 -16.58 20.59
N GLU A 69 18.39 -15.44 20.17
CA GLU A 69 17.83 -14.42 21.07
C GLU A 69 16.37 -14.71 21.46
N THR A 70 15.77 -15.76 20.90
CA THR A 70 14.41 -16.18 21.28
C THR A 70 14.42 -16.86 22.64
N GLY A 71 13.32 -16.71 23.38
CA GLY A 71 13.19 -17.33 24.69
C GLY A 71 12.00 -16.80 25.48
N ILE A 72 11.85 -17.34 26.68
CA ILE A 72 10.84 -16.91 27.66
C ILE A 72 11.58 -16.15 28.75
N ARG A 73 11.15 -14.92 29.06
CA ARG A 73 11.70 -14.09 30.15
C ARG A 73 10.60 -13.81 31.18
N ARG A 74 10.93 -13.90 32.46
CA ARG A 74 9.99 -13.54 33.55
C ARG A 74 10.47 -12.29 34.28
N GLU A 75 9.61 -11.30 34.40
CA GLU A 75 9.82 -10.09 35.20
C GLU A 75 8.77 -10.02 36.34
N GLY A 76 9.17 -10.46 37.53
CA GLY A 76 8.25 -10.59 38.67
C GLY A 76 7.14 -11.60 38.41
N LYS A 77 5.91 -11.12 38.23
CA LYS A 77 4.73 -11.94 37.90
C LYS A 77 4.35 -11.91 36.40
N GLN A 78 5.08 -11.17 35.58
CA GLN A 78 4.91 -11.12 34.12
C GLN A 78 5.86 -12.11 33.45
N VAL A 79 5.39 -12.80 32.41
CA VAL A 79 6.12 -13.77 31.58
C VAL A 79 5.83 -13.48 30.12
#